data_AF-K6Y7Q6-F1
#
_entry.id   AF-K6Y7Q6-F1
#
_cell.length_a   1.000
_cell.length_b   1.000
_cell.length_c   1.000
_cell.angle_alpha   90.00
_cell.angle_beta   90.00
_cell.angle_gamma   90.00
#
_symmetry.space_group_name_H-M   'P 1'
#
loop_
_entity.id
_entity.type
_entity.pdbx_description
1 polymer ?
#
loop_
_entity_poly.entity_id
_entity_poly.type
_entity_poly.pdbx_seq_one_letter_code
_entity_poly.pdbx_strand_id
1 'polypeptide(L)'
;MTTRKHWTPGNYIEIPVGDNKHCYGVVTITERLAVVDYCDTENLNPEEIVALPILFEVTVMKYGIGKNGWPIAGKVELSDRFKTKPYYYKKDMINGKYSIVDHIWMNEVSATKEECQHLEVAAAWDPCHIEERLNEHYGLQ
;
A
#
# COMPACT_ATOMS: atom_id res chain seq x y z
N MET A 1 -4.83 -6.95 24.29
CA MET A 1 -4.47 -6.77 22.87
C MET A 1 -5.20 -5.54 22.36
N THR A 2 -4.54 -4.39 22.35
CA THR A 2 -5.15 -3.11 21.96
C THR A 2 -5.37 -3.12 20.45
N THR A 3 -6.63 -3.07 20.04
CA THR A 3 -7.09 -3.19 18.64
C THR A 3 -6.36 -2.22 17.71
N ARG A 4 -5.95 -2.70 16.52
CA ARG A 4 -5.36 -1.90 15.45
C ARG A 4 -6.40 -0.96 14.82
N LYS A 5 -6.92 0.01 15.57
CA LYS A 5 -7.90 0.98 15.07
C LYS A 5 -7.39 1.76 13.84
N HIS A 6 -6.07 1.89 13.70
CA HIS A 6 -5.42 2.56 12.56
C HIS A 6 -5.48 1.76 11.27
N TRP A 7 -5.31 0.44 11.35
CA TRP A 7 -5.35 -0.48 10.21
C TRP A 7 -6.73 -1.12 10.04
N THR A 8 -7.80 -0.39 10.38
CA THR A 8 -9.16 -0.85 10.15
C THR A 8 -9.47 -0.74 8.65
N PRO A 9 -9.94 -1.82 7.99
CA PRO A 9 -10.35 -1.76 6.60
C PRO A 9 -11.31 -0.61 6.31
N GLY A 10 -11.05 0.12 5.22
CA GLY A 10 -11.79 1.32 4.84
C GLY A 10 -11.33 2.60 5.51
N ASN A 11 -10.41 2.58 6.47
CA ASN A 11 -9.71 3.83 6.83
C ASN A 11 -8.91 4.32 5.62
N TYR A 12 -8.91 5.62 5.37
CA TYR A 12 -8.00 6.24 4.42
C TYR A 12 -7.14 7.32 5.08
N ILE A 13 -5.99 7.55 4.47
CA ILE A 13 -4.96 8.50 4.90
C ILE A 13 -4.59 9.41 3.73
N GLU A 14 -4.00 10.55 4.06
CA GLU A 14 -3.26 11.41 3.14
C GLU A 14 -1.77 11.15 3.36
N ILE A 15 -1.06 10.89 2.26
CA ILE A 15 0.39 10.67 2.24
C ILE A 15 1.01 11.95 1.70
N PRO A 16 1.68 12.77 2.53
CA PRO A 16 2.35 13.97 2.06
C PRO A 16 3.51 13.60 1.15
N VAL A 17 3.66 14.36 0.07
CA VAL A 17 4.74 14.22 -0.91
C VAL A 17 5.29 15.60 -1.26
N GLY A 18 6.28 15.66 -2.15
CA GLY A 18 6.92 16.90 -2.61
C GLY A 18 5.94 17.89 -3.24
N ASP A 19 6.42 19.10 -3.49
CA ASP A 19 5.64 20.21 -4.09
C ASP A 19 4.32 20.55 -3.37
N ASN A 20 4.22 20.31 -2.06
CA ASN A 20 3.00 20.49 -1.25
C ASN A 20 1.79 19.68 -1.76
N LYS A 21 2.02 18.55 -2.42
CA LYS A 21 0.96 17.63 -2.87
C LYS A 21 0.75 16.50 -1.86
N HIS A 22 -0.33 15.76 -2.05
CA HIS A 22 -0.59 14.52 -1.34
C HIS A 22 -1.10 13.42 -2.27
N CYS A 23 -0.88 12.18 -1.86
CA CYS A 23 -1.51 10.98 -2.41
C CYS A 23 -2.48 10.39 -1.37
N TYR A 24 -3.31 9.44 -1.79
CA TYR A 24 -4.21 8.74 -0.86
C TYR A 24 -3.83 7.27 -0.69
N GLY A 25 -3.88 6.81 0.56
CA GLY A 25 -3.78 5.40 0.91
C GLY A 25 -5.07 4.90 1.57
N VAL A 26 -5.55 3.73 1.16
CA VAL A 26 -6.73 3.07 1.71
C VAL A 26 -6.34 1.75 2.35
N VAL A 27 -6.79 1.51 3.58
CA VAL A 27 -6.58 0.24 4.26
C VAL A 27 -7.51 -0.82 3.69
N THR A 28 -6.95 -1.88 3.12
CA THR A 28 -7.68 -2.96 2.44
C THR A 28 -8.26 -3.98 3.42
N ILE A 29 -9.04 -4.94 2.91
CA ILE A 29 -9.59 -6.04 3.73
C ILE A 29 -8.49 -6.93 4.34
N THR A 30 -7.30 -6.93 3.74
CA THR A 30 -6.12 -7.71 4.19
C THR A 30 -5.23 -6.91 5.14
N GLU A 31 -5.70 -5.75 5.64
CA GLU A 31 -4.93 -4.81 6.48
C GLU A 31 -3.63 -4.32 5.82
N ARG A 32 -3.63 -4.18 4.49
CA ARG A 32 -2.54 -3.58 3.71
C ARG A 32 -2.90 -2.16 3.31
N LEU A 33 -1.91 -1.39 2.87
CA LEU A 33 -2.13 -0.06 2.34
C LEU A 33 -2.16 -0.14 0.82
N ALA A 34 -3.34 0.09 0.24
CA ALA A 34 -3.49 0.32 -1.19
C ALA A 34 -3.35 1.82 -1.45
N VAL A 35 -2.31 2.22 -2.16
CA VAL A 35 -2.14 3.60 -2.62
C VAL A 35 -2.86 3.74 -3.96
N VAL A 36 -3.72 4.74 -4.08
CA VAL A 36 -4.47 4.99 -5.33
C VAL A 36 -3.71 5.92 -6.25
N ASP A 37 -3.97 5.82 -7.55
CA ASP A 37 -3.30 6.62 -8.59
C ASP A 37 -3.85 8.05 -8.62
N TYR A 38 -3.38 8.86 -7.69
CA TYR A 38 -3.69 10.29 -7.56
C TYR A 38 -2.59 11.02 -6.80
N CYS A 39 -2.20 12.18 -7.32
CA CYS A 39 -1.27 13.09 -6.65
C CYS A 39 -1.55 14.54 -7.05
N ASP A 40 -2.13 15.30 -6.13
CA ASP A 40 -2.38 16.73 -6.33
C ASP A 40 -2.47 17.47 -4.99
N THR A 41 -2.77 18.75 -5.05
CA THR A 41 -3.05 19.65 -3.93
C THR A 41 -4.53 19.67 -3.55
N GLU A 42 -5.41 19.22 -4.43
CA GLU A 42 -6.86 19.21 -4.21
C GLU A 42 -7.27 18.01 -3.33
N ASN A 43 -8.28 18.23 -2.48
CA ASN A 43 -8.83 17.15 -1.67
C ASN A 43 -9.97 16.46 -2.41
N LEU A 44 -9.89 15.15 -2.51
CA LEU A 44 -10.96 14.32 -3.04
C LEU A 44 -11.94 13.95 -1.92
N ASN A 45 -13.21 13.80 -2.29
CA ASN A 45 -14.19 13.21 -1.40
C ASN A 45 -13.99 11.67 -1.31
N PRO A 46 -14.53 11.01 -0.26
CA PRO A 46 -14.37 9.57 -0.06
C PRO A 46 -14.77 8.71 -1.27
N GLU A 47 -15.83 9.07 -1.99
CA GLU A 47 -16.34 8.34 -3.15
C GLU A 47 -15.38 8.42 -4.34
N GLU A 48 -14.75 9.57 -4.56
CA GLU A 48 -13.71 9.77 -5.57
C GLU A 48 -12.47 8.92 -5.27
N ILE A 49 -12.01 8.89 -4.00
CA ILE A 49 -10.84 8.12 -3.58
C ILE A 49 -10.98 6.63 -3.94
N VAL A 50 -12.14 6.03 -3.66
CA VAL A 50 -12.35 4.58 -3.92
C VAL A 50 -12.68 4.24 -5.37
N ALA A 51 -12.96 5.24 -6.20
CA ALA A 51 -13.16 5.06 -7.65
C ALA A 51 -11.81 4.98 -8.41
N LEU A 52 -10.76 5.59 -7.87
CA LEU A 52 -9.43 5.64 -8.48
C LEU A 52 -8.79 4.25 -8.62
N PRO A 53 -7.96 4.03 -9.66
CA PRO A 53 -7.12 2.84 -9.78
C PRO A 53 -6.19 2.68 -8.57
N ILE A 54 -5.87 1.45 -8.19
CA ILE A 54 -4.81 1.18 -7.21
C ILE A 54 -3.47 1.24 -7.96
N LEU A 55 -2.57 2.12 -7.50
CA LEU A 55 -1.22 2.25 -8.03
C LEU A 55 -0.34 1.10 -7.53
N PHE A 56 -0.39 0.79 -6.23
CA PHE A 56 0.20 -0.41 -5.63
C PHE A 56 -0.45 -0.74 -4.28
N GLU A 57 -0.37 -2.00 -3.85
CA GLU A 57 -0.80 -2.45 -2.52
C GLU A 57 0.37 -3.12 -1.78
N VAL A 58 0.72 -2.59 -0.61
CA VAL A 58 1.91 -3.02 0.14
C VAL A 58 1.64 -3.14 1.63
N THR A 59 2.54 -3.87 2.30
CA THR A 59 2.61 -3.86 3.75
C THR A 59 3.44 -2.68 4.20
N VAL A 60 2.93 -1.89 5.14
CA VAL A 60 3.71 -0.84 5.80
C VAL A 60 3.95 -1.22 7.26
N MET A 61 5.05 -0.75 7.83
CA MET A 61 5.35 -0.88 9.25
C MET A 61 4.17 -0.41 10.09
N LYS A 62 3.92 -1.09 11.22
CA LYS A 62 2.72 -0.89 12.04
C LYS A 62 2.51 0.58 12.46
N TYR A 63 3.58 1.34 12.67
CA TYR A 63 3.53 2.75 13.06
C TYR A 63 3.22 3.70 11.90
N GLY A 64 3.17 3.22 10.66
CA GLY A 64 2.97 4.06 9.49
C GLY A 64 1.63 4.78 9.45
N ILE A 65 0.62 4.30 10.19
CA ILE A 65 -0.64 5.02 10.40
C ILE A 65 -0.79 5.34 11.89
N GLY A 66 -1.11 6.60 12.20
CA GLY A 66 -1.41 7.08 13.55
C GLY A 66 -0.38 8.08 14.06
N LYS A 67 -0.16 8.09 15.39
CA LYS A 67 0.59 9.14 16.10
C LYS A 67 1.97 9.48 15.53
N ASN A 68 2.68 8.47 15.01
CA ASN A 68 4.06 8.59 14.52
C ASN A 68 4.16 8.41 13.00
N GLY A 69 3.04 8.38 12.30
CA GLY A 69 2.97 8.19 10.86
C GLY A 69 1.87 9.07 10.27
N TRP A 70 1.23 8.60 9.21
CA TRP A 70 0.16 9.35 8.56
C TRP A 70 -1.11 9.35 9.43
N PRO A 71 -1.73 10.53 9.67
CA PRO A 71 -3.00 10.59 10.36
C PRO A 71 -4.12 9.96 9.51
N ILE A 72 -5.11 9.38 10.17
CA ILE A 72 -6.33 8.93 9.48
C ILE A 72 -7.09 10.17 9.05
N ALA A 73 -7.29 10.32 7.73
CA ALA A 73 -8.06 11.40 7.15
C ALA A 73 -9.57 11.11 7.22
N GLY A 74 -9.96 9.84 7.08
CA GLY A 74 -11.36 9.44 7.24
C GLY A 74 -11.62 7.96 7.00
N LYS A 75 -12.86 7.66 6.60
CA LYS A 75 -13.31 6.32 6.25
C LYS A 75 -14.07 6.32 4.93
N VAL A 76 -13.94 5.22 4.20
CA VAL A 76 -14.61 4.92 2.94
C VAL A 76 -15.33 3.58 3.04
N GLU A 77 -16.36 3.39 2.22
CA GLU A 77 -16.89 2.05 1.92
C GLU A 77 -15.99 1.38 0.88
N LEU A 78 -15.49 0.18 1.19
CA LEU A 78 -14.58 -0.52 0.29
C LEU A 78 -15.34 -1.03 -0.95
N SER A 79 -14.90 -0.59 -2.13
CA SER A 79 -15.24 -1.23 -3.39
C SER A 79 -14.49 -2.57 -3.54
N ASP A 80 -14.93 -3.42 -4.47
CA ASP A 80 -14.45 -4.81 -4.55
C ASP A 80 -12.96 -4.94 -4.84
N ARG A 81 -12.34 -3.94 -5.48
CA ARG A 81 -10.88 -3.93 -5.74
C ARG A 81 -10.04 -3.95 -4.46
N PHE A 82 -10.51 -3.29 -3.39
CA PHE A 82 -9.84 -3.25 -2.08
C PHE A 82 -10.14 -4.47 -1.20
N LYS A 83 -10.98 -5.39 -1.70
CA LYS A 83 -11.33 -6.65 -1.04
C LYS A 83 -10.57 -7.84 -1.62
N THR A 84 -9.70 -7.61 -2.59
CA THR A 84 -8.87 -8.66 -3.19
C THR A 84 -7.81 -9.13 -2.20
N LYS A 85 -7.31 -10.36 -2.41
CA LYS A 85 -6.23 -10.95 -1.62
C LYS A 85 -5.02 -11.12 -2.54
N PRO A 86 -4.13 -10.13 -2.64
CA PRO A 86 -3.05 -10.17 -3.61
C PRO A 86 -2.01 -11.24 -3.26
N TYR A 87 -1.34 -11.72 -4.29
CA TYR A 87 -0.08 -12.45 -4.16
C TYR A 87 1.08 -11.45 -4.19
N TYR A 88 2.19 -11.84 -3.56
CA TYR A 88 3.43 -11.08 -3.53
C TYR A 88 4.56 -11.98 -4.00
N TYR A 89 5.71 -11.41 -4.34
CA TYR A 89 6.90 -12.21 -4.61
C TYR A 89 7.96 -12.05 -3.51
N LYS A 90 8.79 -13.06 -3.34
CA LYS A 90 10.06 -12.97 -2.61
C LYS A 90 11.20 -13.27 -3.56
N LYS A 91 12.36 -12.72 -3.24
CA LYS A 91 13.65 -13.08 -3.84
C LYS A 91 14.61 -13.43 -2.73
N ASP A 92 15.11 -14.66 -2.73
CA ASP A 92 16.15 -15.10 -1.81
C ASP A 92 17.46 -14.38 -2.18
N MET A 93 18.03 -13.62 -1.24
CA MET A 93 19.25 -12.84 -1.49
C MET A 93 20.53 -13.68 -1.53
N ILE A 94 20.50 -14.92 -1.02
CA ILE A 94 21.64 -15.84 -0.99
C ILE A 94 21.75 -16.58 -2.31
N ASN A 95 20.65 -17.15 -2.81
CA ASN A 95 20.67 -18.00 -4.00
C ASN A 95 19.95 -17.39 -5.23
N GLY A 96 19.30 -16.24 -5.07
CA GLY A 96 18.63 -15.51 -6.16
C GLY A 96 17.31 -16.11 -6.63
N LYS A 97 16.79 -17.16 -5.96
CA LYS A 97 15.54 -17.81 -6.35
C LYS A 97 14.34 -16.91 -6.07
N TYR A 98 13.35 -17.00 -6.95
CA TYR A 98 12.08 -16.32 -6.84
C TYR A 98 11.01 -17.27 -6.31
N SER A 99 10.07 -16.72 -5.55
CA SER A 99 8.88 -17.42 -5.10
C SER A 99 7.69 -16.48 -5.04
N ILE A 100 6.50 -17.04 -5.20
CA ILE A 100 5.23 -16.35 -5.02
C ILE A 100 4.63 -16.76 -3.69
N VAL A 101 4.14 -15.78 -2.94
CA VAL A 101 3.50 -15.97 -1.64
C VAL A 101 2.12 -15.35 -1.57
N ASP A 102 1.22 -15.96 -0.80
CA ASP A 102 -0.12 -15.43 -0.58
C ASP A 102 -0.13 -14.18 0.32
N HIS A 103 -1.27 -13.51 0.45
CA HIS A 103 -1.42 -12.26 1.23
C HIS A 103 -0.99 -12.33 2.71
N ILE A 104 -0.98 -13.53 3.32
CA ILE A 104 -0.51 -13.78 4.69
C ILE A 104 0.94 -14.28 4.75
N TRP A 105 1.59 -14.44 3.60
CA TRP A 105 2.96 -14.92 3.43
C TRP A 105 3.23 -16.31 4.02
N MET A 106 2.21 -17.16 4.12
CA MET A 106 2.31 -18.51 4.70
C MET A 106 2.35 -19.61 3.64
N ASN A 107 1.77 -19.35 2.46
CA ASN A 107 1.80 -20.30 1.35
C ASN A 107 2.78 -19.80 0.30
N GLU A 108 3.82 -20.58 0.02
CA GLU A 108 4.93 -20.20 -0.86
C GLU A 108 5.18 -21.26 -1.94
N VAL A 109 5.30 -20.82 -3.19
CA VAL A 109 5.62 -21.67 -4.34
C VAL A 109 6.81 -21.11 -5.11
N SER A 110 7.68 -21.97 -5.63
CA SER A 110 8.78 -21.55 -6.50
C SER A 110 8.25 -20.88 -7.76
N ALA A 111 8.92 -19.83 -8.23
CA ALA A 111 8.52 -19.06 -9.39
C ALA A 111 9.74 -18.58 -10.20
N THR A 112 9.48 -18.15 -11.43
CA THR A 112 10.41 -17.47 -12.31
C THR A 112 10.37 -15.95 -12.08
N LYS A 113 11.36 -15.23 -12.58
CA LYS A 113 11.37 -13.76 -12.51
C LYS A 113 10.20 -13.16 -13.30
N GLU A 114 9.87 -13.77 -14.43
CA GLU A 114 8.81 -13.34 -15.35
C GLU A 114 7.43 -13.48 -14.69
N GLU A 115 7.19 -14.57 -13.95
CA GLU A 115 5.96 -14.75 -13.16
C GLU A 115 5.83 -13.72 -12.02
N CYS A 116 6.95 -13.20 -11.50
CA CYS A 116 6.95 -12.21 -10.42
C CYS A 116 6.83 -10.76 -10.88
N GLN A 117 6.97 -10.45 -12.18
CA GLN A 117 7.18 -9.07 -12.66
C GLN A 117 6.02 -8.09 -12.37
N HIS A 118 4.82 -8.61 -12.11
CA HIS A 118 3.62 -7.82 -11.83
C HIS A 118 3.19 -7.88 -10.36
N LEU A 119 4.00 -8.51 -9.51
CA LEU A 119 3.71 -8.67 -8.08
C LEU A 119 4.51 -7.65 -7.28
N GLU A 120 3.92 -7.16 -6.20
CA GLU A 120 4.66 -6.40 -5.19
C GLU A 120 5.55 -7.34 -4.36
N VAL A 121 6.62 -6.79 -3.82
CA VAL A 121 7.53 -7.54 -2.95
C VAL A 121 6.86 -7.84 -1.60
N ALA A 122 7.04 -9.06 -1.09
CA ALA A 122 6.61 -9.46 0.24
C ALA A 122 7.56 -8.89 1.31
N ALA A 123 7.46 -7.58 1.53
CA ALA A 123 8.23 -6.84 2.52
C ALA A 123 7.33 -5.86 3.29
N ALA A 124 7.74 -5.51 4.50
CA ALA A 124 7.14 -4.41 5.25
C ALA A 124 7.94 -3.13 5.00
N TRP A 125 7.27 -2.13 4.42
CA TRP A 125 7.87 -0.86 4.02
C TRP A 125 7.83 0.15 5.17
N ASP A 126 8.90 0.92 5.33
CA ASP A 126 8.85 2.14 6.14
C ASP A 126 7.98 3.19 5.42
N PRO A 127 7.19 4.00 6.14
CA PRO A 127 6.51 5.16 5.58
C PRO A 127 7.38 6.02 4.65
N CYS A 128 8.63 6.33 5.03
CA CYS A 128 9.49 7.18 4.20
C CYS A 128 9.78 6.56 2.83
N HIS A 129 9.92 5.24 2.74
CA HIS A 129 10.13 4.56 1.45
C HIS A 129 8.89 4.62 0.55
N ILE A 130 7.69 4.76 1.12
CA ILE A 130 6.45 4.96 0.34
C ILE A 130 6.42 6.40 -0.21
N GLU A 131 6.76 7.39 0.62
CA GLU A 131 6.84 8.80 0.21
C GLU A 131 7.89 8.99 -0.89
N GLU A 132 9.08 8.39 -0.74
CA GLU A 132 10.14 8.39 -1.76
C GLU A 132 9.66 7.75 -3.07
N ARG A 133 9.03 6.56 -3.01
CA ARG A 133 8.48 5.89 -4.19
C ARG A 133 7.44 6.75 -4.92
N LEU A 134 6.60 7.49 -4.18
CA LEU A 134 5.59 8.38 -4.76
C LEU A 134 6.22 9.64 -5.38
N ASN A 135 7.20 10.25 -4.69
CA ASN A 135 7.96 11.38 -5.24
C ASN A 135 8.66 10.99 -6.55
N GLU A 136 9.29 9.83 -6.60
CA GLU A 136 9.91 9.31 -7.83
C GLU A 136 8.89 9.03 -8.93
N HIS A 137 7.74 8.43 -8.58
CA HIS A 137 6.69 8.10 -9.55
C HIS A 137 6.07 9.35 -10.21
N TYR A 138 5.83 10.40 -9.42
CA TYR A 138 5.20 11.64 -9.90
C TYR A 138 6.21 12.76 -10.25
N GLY A 139 7.51 12.52 -10.07
CA GLY A 139 8.58 13.48 -10.42
C GLY A 139 8.61 14.73 -9.54
N LEU A 140 8.38 14.57 -8.23
CA LEU A 140 8.26 15.66 -7.25
C LEU A 140 9.60 15.98 -6.57
N GLN A 141 9.74 17.22 -6.08
CA GLN A 141 10.93 17.72 -5.38
C GLN A 141 10.68 18.07 -3.90
#